data_AF-A0A7W3RB77-F1
#
_entry.id   AF-A0A7W3RB77-F1
#
_cell.length_a   1.000
_cell.length_b   1.000
_cell.length_c   1.000
_cell.angle_alpha   90.00
_cell.angle_beta   90.00
_cell.angle_gamma   90.00
#
_symmetry.space_group_name_H-M   'P 1'
#
loop_
_entity.id
_entity.type
_entity.pdbx_description
1 polymer ?
#
loop_
_entity_poly.entity_id
_entity_poly.type
_entity_poly.pdbx_seq_one_letter_code
_entity_poly.pdbx_strand_id
1 'polypeptide(L)'
;MSWWEAGFEVLGQKVLWTDLVGNAAALGTVALAIRKTIWTWPVQLTGSVLLFVASIGAGLSGNALKQVMFGVLAAWGWWRWSRGRTGEDLPVRPATGRERLALIGAMAAGTALVAAFFEATGWSWAPLPDAYIFVGSAVATYAQGRALTDFWLVWIAVDLVGVPLAFASGLVVSGAVYGVFLVMVLVGYRDWLRQYRAHRREDAGPARSAAERAPVNGPETRGAGSARSARRGEPVPQGAPRMSGEQA
;
A
#
# COMPACT_ATOMS: atom_id res chain seq x y z
N MET A 1 -35.70 -5.33 25.84
CA MET A 1 -34.59 -5.82 24.99
C MET A 1 -34.61 -5.04 23.71
N SER A 2 -33.69 -4.10 23.59
CA SER A 2 -33.42 -3.42 22.33
C SER A 2 -32.75 -4.41 21.37
N TRP A 3 -33.02 -4.27 20.07
CA TRP A 3 -32.52 -5.19 19.04
C TRP A 3 -30.98 -5.25 18.95
N TRP A 4 -30.28 -4.25 19.48
CA TRP A 4 -28.81 -4.20 19.52
C TRP A 4 -28.19 -5.07 20.64
N GLU A 5 -28.98 -5.54 21.61
CA GLU A 5 -28.54 -6.49 22.66
C GLU A 5 -28.76 -7.95 22.27
N ALA A 6 -29.42 -8.18 21.13
CA ALA A 6 -29.74 -9.51 20.65
C ALA A 6 -28.46 -10.21 20.18
N GLY A 7 -28.32 -11.47 20.56
CA GLY A 7 -27.14 -12.27 20.27
C GLY A 7 -27.38 -13.75 20.58
N PHE A 8 -26.34 -14.54 20.40
CA PHE A 8 -26.33 -15.98 20.68
C PHE A 8 -25.06 -16.34 21.44
N GLU A 9 -25.06 -17.47 22.13
CA GLU A 9 -23.87 -17.93 22.86
C GLU A 9 -23.02 -18.86 22.00
N VAL A 10 -21.72 -18.58 21.97
CA VAL A 10 -20.70 -19.42 21.33
C VAL A 10 -19.56 -19.58 22.31
N LEU A 11 -19.21 -20.83 22.64
CA LEU A 11 -18.11 -21.14 23.57
C LEU A 11 -18.21 -20.39 24.91
N GLY A 12 -19.44 -20.18 25.42
CA GLY A 12 -19.70 -19.45 26.66
C GLY A 12 -19.58 -17.92 26.54
N GLN A 13 -19.40 -17.37 25.34
CA GLN A 13 -19.40 -15.93 25.08
C GLN A 13 -20.66 -15.51 24.33
N LYS A 14 -21.31 -14.43 24.79
CA LYS A 14 -22.44 -13.83 24.08
C LYS A 14 -21.93 -13.03 22.88
N VAL A 15 -22.24 -13.50 21.68
CA VAL A 15 -21.93 -12.83 20.41
C VAL A 15 -23.13 -12.01 19.98
N LEU A 16 -22.96 -10.70 19.84
CA LEU A 16 -24.03 -9.81 19.38
C LEU A 16 -24.22 -9.91 17.87
N TRP A 17 -25.47 -9.82 17.40
CA TRP A 17 -25.75 -9.75 15.97
C TRP A 17 -25.10 -8.53 15.32
N THR A 18 -25.00 -7.41 16.05
CA THR A 18 -24.30 -6.20 15.62
C THR A 18 -22.82 -6.45 15.36
N ASP A 19 -22.18 -7.24 16.21
CA ASP A 19 -20.77 -7.59 16.07
C ASP A 19 -20.57 -8.51 14.86
N LEU A 20 -21.47 -9.48 14.66
CA LEU A 20 -21.40 -10.38 13.50
C LEU A 20 -21.53 -9.60 12.18
N VAL A 21 -22.53 -8.70 12.10
CA VAL A 21 -22.75 -7.86 10.91
C VAL A 21 -21.56 -6.92 10.68
N GLY A 22 -21.01 -6.31 11.74
CA GLY A 22 -19.83 -5.46 11.66
C GLY A 22 -18.60 -6.21 11.14
N ASN A 23 -18.34 -7.40 11.68
CA ASN A 23 -17.23 -8.25 11.24
C ASN A 23 -17.43 -8.74 9.80
N ALA A 24 -18.65 -9.12 9.41
CA ALA A 24 -18.96 -9.52 8.04
C ALA A 24 -18.73 -8.37 7.03
N ALA A 25 -19.14 -7.14 7.37
CA ALA A 25 -18.88 -5.97 6.55
C ALA A 25 -17.38 -5.64 6.43
N ALA A 26 -16.63 -5.81 7.52
CA ALA A 26 -15.18 -5.62 7.54
C ALA A 26 -14.46 -6.70 6.69
N LEU A 27 -14.85 -7.97 6.81
CA LEU A 27 -14.34 -9.06 5.96
C LEU A 27 -14.68 -8.79 4.48
N GLY A 28 -15.90 -8.35 4.19
CA GLY A 28 -16.32 -7.94 2.85
C GLY A 28 -15.45 -6.81 2.28
N THR A 29 -15.13 -5.80 3.10
CA THR A 29 -14.21 -4.72 2.72
C THR A 29 -12.84 -5.27 2.32
N VAL A 30 -12.26 -6.18 3.11
CA VAL A 30 -10.96 -6.79 2.78
C VAL A 30 -11.05 -7.62 1.51
N ALA A 31 -12.12 -8.41 1.33
CA ALA A 31 -12.34 -9.19 0.11
C ALA A 31 -12.41 -8.30 -1.15
N LEU A 32 -13.05 -7.13 -1.04
CA LEU A 32 -13.11 -6.13 -2.10
C LEU A 32 -11.72 -5.52 -2.36
N ALA A 33 -10.96 -5.19 -1.31
CA ALA A 33 -9.59 -4.69 -1.43
C ALA A 33 -8.66 -5.69 -2.14
N ILE A 34 -8.77 -7.00 -1.83
CA ILE A 34 -8.06 -8.07 -2.55
C ILE A 34 -8.37 -7.99 -4.05
N ARG A 35 -9.65 -7.82 -4.41
CA ARG A 35 -10.11 -7.70 -5.81
C ARG A 35 -9.84 -6.33 -6.45
N LYS A 36 -9.16 -5.40 -5.77
CA LYS A 36 -8.84 -4.04 -6.27
C LYS A 36 -10.05 -3.24 -6.76
N THR A 37 -11.24 -3.54 -6.23
CA THR A 37 -12.48 -2.88 -6.65
C THR A 37 -12.70 -1.59 -5.88
N ILE A 38 -13.23 -0.57 -6.56
CA ILE A 38 -13.57 0.72 -5.94
C ILE A 38 -14.61 0.56 -4.82
N TRP A 39 -15.44 -0.49 -4.87
CA TRP A 39 -16.45 -0.80 -3.85
C TRP A 39 -15.89 -1.04 -2.46
N THR A 40 -14.57 -1.30 -2.31
CA THR A 40 -13.93 -1.35 -0.99
C THR A 40 -14.18 -0.08 -0.18
N TRP A 41 -14.22 1.09 -0.82
CA TRP A 41 -14.33 2.37 -0.10
C TRP A 41 -15.74 2.70 0.37
N PRO A 42 -16.79 2.63 -0.48
CA PRO A 42 -18.16 2.80 -0.02
C PRO A 42 -18.54 1.82 1.09
N VAL A 43 -18.17 0.54 0.95
CA VAL A 43 -18.49 -0.49 1.95
C VAL A 43 -17.79 -0.18 3.28
N GLN A 44 -16.51 0.22 3.23
CA GLN A 44 -15.78 0.63 4.44
C GLN A 44 -16.39 1.87 5.09
N LEU A 45 -16.78 2.86 4.29
CA LEU A 45 -17.39 4.10 4.77
C LEU A 45 -18.75 3.82 5.45
N THR A 46 -19.62 3.04 4.81
CA THR A 46 -20.90 2.62 5.38
C THR A 46 -20.70 1.83 6.67
N GLY A 47 -19.78 0.86 6.68
CA GLY A 47 -19.43 0.10 7.88
C GLY A 47 -18.92 0.99 9.02
N SER A 48 -18.09 1.98 8.70
CA SER A 48 -17.56 2.94 9.68
C SER A 48 -18.67 3.79 10.30
N VAL A 49 -19.64 4.27 9.52
CA VAL A 49 -20.79 5.04 10.05
C VAL A 49 -21.64 4.19 10.98
N LEU A 50 -21.95 2.95 10.59
CA LEU A 50 -22.74 2.04 11.42
C LEU A 50 -22.04 1.73 12.75
N LEU A 51 -20.75 1.39 12.70
CA LEU A 51 -19.96 1.08 13.88
C LEU A 51 -19.72 2.33 14.74
N PHE A 52 -19.66 3.53 14.15
CA PHE A 52 -19.56 4.78 14.90
C PHE A 52 -20.80 4.99 15.78
N VAL A 53 -22.00 4.87 15.17
CA VAL A 53 -23.27 5.02 15.90
C VAL A 53 -23.38 3.97 17.01
N ALA A 54 -23.02 2.71 16.75
CA ALA A 54 -23.00 1.66 17.76
C ALA A 54 -22.02 1.95 18.90
N SER A 55 -20.82 2.45 18.58
CA SER A 55 -19.78 2.76 19.57
C SER A 55 -20.17 3.91 20.49
N ILE A 56 -20.78 4.97 19.94
CA ILE A 56 -21.32 6.08 20.75
C ILE A 56 -22.46 5.58 21.65
N GLY A 57 -23.37 4.76 21.12
CA GLY A 57 -24.45 4.15 21.90
C GLY A 57 -23.94 3.28 23.07
N ALA A 58 -22.79 2.64 22.90
CA ALA A 58 -22.14 1.82 23.93
C ALA A 58 -21.18 2.59 24.86
N GLY A 59 -21.01 3.91 24.69
CA GLY A 59 -20.06 4.71 25.47
C GLY A 59 -18.58 4.41 25.18
N LEU A 60 -18.28 3.76 24.06
CA LEU A 60 -16.93 3.33 23.68
C LEU A 60 -16.23 4.42 22.85
N SER A 61 -15.82 5.51 23.50
CA SER A 61 -15.22 6.69 22.86
C SER A 61 -14.00 6.37 21.99
N GLY A 62 -13.09 5.49 22.46
CA GLY A 62 -11.94 5.05 21.67
C GLY A 62 -12.33 4.30 20.40
N ASN A 63 -13.37 3.46 20.47
CA ASN A 63 -13.87 2.74 19.29
C ASN A 63 -14.58 3.69 18.33
N ALA A 64 -15.37 4.65 18.84
CA ALA A 64 -15.99 5.68 18.02
C ALA A 64 -14.94 6.51 17.26
N LEU A 65 -13.85 6.92 17.92
CA LEU A 65 -12.73 7.63 17.28
C LEU A 65 -12.12 6.82 16.13
N LYS A 66 -11.94 5.50 16.32
CA LYS A 66 -11.45 4.58 15.28
C LYS A 66 -12.36 4.59 14.04
N GLN A 67 -13.67 4.62 14.25
CA GLN A 67 -14.61 4.65 13.13
C GLN A 67 -14.60 5.98 12.38
N VAL A 68 -14.43 7.11 13.07
CA VAL A 68 -14.20 8.41 12.42
C VAL A 68 -12.95 8.38 11.55
N MET A 69 -11.84 7.86 12.08
CA MET A 69 -10.60 7.69 11.35
C MET A 69 -10.78 6.85 10.07
N PHE A 70 -11.44 5.69 10.17
CA PHE A 70 -11.73 4.87 8.98
C PHE A 70 -12.66 5.58 7.99
N GLY A 71 -13.69 6.29 8.46
CA GLY A 71 -14.60 7.03 7.58
C GLY A 71 -13.88 8.12 6.79
N VAL A 72 -13.02 8.91 7.44
CA VAL A 72 -12.21 9.96 6.78
C VAL A 72 -11.27 9.36 5.73
N LEU A 73 -10.53 8.30 6.09
CA LEU A 73 -9.60 7.65 5.17
C LEU A 73 -10.32 6.91 4.04
N ALA A 74 -11.50 6.36 4.30
CA ALA A 74 -12.32 5.71 3.28
C ALA A 74 -12.85 6.73 2.27
N ALA A 75 -13.33 7.89 2.73
CA ALA A 75 -13.75 8.98 1.85
C ALA A 75 -12.59 9.50 0.99
N TRP A 76 -11.40 9.68 1.59
CA TRP A 76 -10.20 10.07 0.85
C TRP A 76 -9.75 9.01 -0.17
N GLY A 77 -9.76 7.73 0.23
CA GLY A 77 -9.43 6.61 -0.65
C GLY A 77 -10.39 6.51 -1.83
N TRP A 78 -11.69 6.67 -1.57
CA TRP A 78 -12.72 6.73 -2.61
C TRP A 78 -12.43 7.87 -3.58
N TRP A 79 -12.27 9.09 -3.07
CA TRP A 79 -11.96 10.27 -3.90
C TRP A 79 -10.70 10.08 -4.76
N ARG A 80 -9.66 9.47 -4.18
CA ARG A 80 -8.41 9.23 -4.88
C ARG A 80 -8.55 8.18 -5.99
N TRP A 81 -9.29 7.11 -5.74
CA TRP A 81 -9.49 6.04 -6.72
C TRP A 81 -10.51 6.44 -7.79
N SER A 82 -11.52 7.24 -7.46
CA SER A 82 -12.52 7.71 -8.43
C SER A 82 -11.97 8.69 -9.46
N ARG A 83 -10.88 9.40 -9.14
CA ARG A 83 -10.16 10.28 -10.08
C ARG A 83 -9.07 9.56 -10.87
N GLY A 84 -8.79 8.31 -10.54
CA GLY A 84 -7.70 7.53 -11.12
C GLY A 84 -8.18 6.31 -11.88
N ARG A 85 -7.22 5.44 -12.19
CA ARG A 85 -7.51 4.11 -12.71
C ARG A 85 -7.93 3.18 -11.56
N THR A 86 -8.84 2.25 -11.84
CA THR A 86 -9.37 1.29 -10.85
C THR A 86 -9.37 -0.13 -11.42
N GLY A 87 -9.60 -1.14 -10.58
CA GLY A 87 -9.64 -2.53 -11.02
C GLY A 87 -8.27 -3.03 -11.47
N GLU A 88 -8.19 -3.56 -12.69
CA GLU A 88 -6.94 -4.08 -13.26
C GLU A 88 -5.92 -2.98 -13.56
N ASP A 89 -6.39 -1.79 -13.94
CA ASP A 89 -5.54 -0.66 -14.29
C ASP A 89 -5.02 0.15 -13.07
N LEU A 90 -5.42 -0.24 -11.86
CA LEU A 90 -4.95 0.41 -10.64
C LEU A 90 -3.40 0.33 -10.57
N PRO A 91 -2.68 1.45 -10.38
CA PRO A 91 -1.22 1.48 -10.42
C PRO A 91 -0.58 0.89 -9.15
N VAL A 92 -0.80 -0.39 -8.93
CA VAL A 92 -0.29 -1.15 -7.79
C VAL A 92 1.23 -1.18 -7.84
N ARG A 93 1.90 -0.80 -6.75
CA ARG A 93 3.37 -0.91 -6.64
C ARG A 93 3.86 -1.05 -5.20
N PRO A 94 5.07 -1.58 -4.99
CA PRO A 94 5.77 -1.44 -3.72
C PRO A 94 6.06 0.02 -3.38
N ALA A 95 6.04 0.32 -2.09
CA ALA A 95 6.53 1.57 -1.54
C ALA A 95 8.04 1.72 -1.80
N THR A 96 8.49 2.93 -2.09
CA THR A 96 9.92 3.25 -2.15
C THR A 96 10.53 3.23 -0.75
N GLY A 97 11.86 3.18 -0.64
CA GLY A 97 12.53 3.19 0.67
C GLY A 97 12.15 4.40 1.54
N ARG A 98 12.01 5.58 0.93
CA ARG A 98 11.57 6.81 1.63
C ARG A 98 10.13 6.71 2.11
N GLU A 99 9.24 6.14 1.29
CA GLU A 99 7.85 5.93 1.68
C GLU A 99 7.72 4.91 2.81
N ARG A 100 8.51 3.82 2.78
CA ARG A 100 8.55 2.85 3.88
C ARG A 100 9.02 3.48 5.18
N LEU A 101 10.09 4.26 5.13
CA LEU A 101 10.59 4.98 6.30
C LEU A 101 9.55 5.95 6.84
N ALA A 102 8.82 6.65 5.97
CA ALA A 102 7.72 7.52 6.37
C ALA A 102 6.56 6.74 7.01
N LEU A 103 6.18 5.57 6.46
CA LEU A 103 5.13 4.72 7.04
C LEU A 103 5.54 4.18 8.42
N ILE A 104 6.78 3.72 8.58
CA ILE A 104 7.33 3.24 9.86
C ILE A 104 7.41 4.38 10.87
N GLY A 105 7.92 5.54 10.44
CA GLY A 105 8.00 6.73 11.29
C GLY A 105 6.62 7.22 11.73
N ALA A 106 5.63 7.24 10.83
CA ALA A 106 4.25 7.57 11.16
C ALA A 106 3.64 6.54 12.12
N MET A 107 3.94 5.25 11.95
CA MET A 107 3.48 4.20 12.86
C MET A 107 4.05 4.38 14.26
N ALA A 108 5.36 4.59 14.39
CA ALA A 108 6.02 4.78 15.68
C ALA A 108 5.58 6.07 16.39
N ALA A 109 5.69 7.23 15.71
CA ALA A 109 5.34 8.52 16.28
C ALA A 109 3.83 8.64 16.56
N GLY A 110 3.01 8.15 15.63
CA GLY A 110 1.56 8.12 15.81
C GLY A 110 1.16 7.24 16.99
N THR A 111 1.76 6.05 17.13
CA THR A 111 1.46 5.14 18.26
C THR A 111 1.79 5.80 19.58
N ALA A 112 2.95 6.44 19.71
CA ALA A 112 3.33 7.16 20.93
C ALA A 112 2.34 8.29 21.26
N LEU A 113 1.96 9.10 20.26
CA LEU A 113 1.02 10.20 20.42
C LEU A 113 -0.38 9.72 20.84
N VAL A 114 -0.91 8.69 20.15
CA VAL A 114 -2.25 8.16 20.44
C VAL A 114 -2.26 7.39 21.77
N ALA A 115 -1.17 6.69 22.11
CA ALA A 115 -1.05 6.03 23.41
C ALA A 115 -1.09 7.06 24.55
N ALA A 116 -0.32 8.15 24.44
CA ALA A 116 -0.36 9.24 25.42
C ALA A 116 -1.75 9.88 25.52
N PHE A 117 -2.44 10.04 24.40
CA PHE A 117 -3.82 10.54 24.38
C PHE A 117 -4.80 9.58 25.07
N PHE A 118 -4.73 8.29 24.79
CA PHE A 118 -5.57 7.28 25.45
C PHE A 118 -5.28 7.14 26.94
N GLU A 119 -4.02 7.26 27.35
CA GLU A 119 -3.62 7.26 28.76
C GLU A 119 -4.16 8.50 29.50
N ALA A 120 -4.07 9.69 28.88
CA ALA A 120 -4.57 10.92 29.47
C ALA A 120 -6.11 11.00 29.56
N THR A 121 -6.82 10.33 28.66
CA THR A 121 -8.29 10.42 28.55
C THR A 121 -9.02 9.23 29.16
N GLY A 122 -8.35 8.11 29.37
CA GLY A 122 -8.97 6.85 29.81
C GLY A 122 -9.88 6.22 28.76
N TRP A 123 -9.76 6.60 27.48
CA TRP A 123 -10.63 6.11 26.40
C TRP A 123 -10.30 4.68 25.93
N SER A 124 -9.20 4.11 26.43
CA SER A 124 -8.79 2.73 26.19
C SER A 124 -8.27 2.11 27.49
N TRP A 125 -8.61 0.84 27.70
CA TRP A 125 -8.13 0.03 28.82
C TRP A 125 -6.71 -0.51 28.59
N ALA A 126 -6.27 -0.59 27.33
CA ALA A 126 -4.91 -0.97 26.93
C ALA A 126 -4.32 0.08 25.98
N PRO A 127 -3.91 1.26 26.50
CA PRO A 127 -3.59 2.43 25.67
C PRO A 127 -2.55 2.15 24.58
N LEU A 128 -1.46 1.45 24.91
CA LEU A 128 -0.38 1.20 23.97
C LEU A 128 -0.75 0.20 22.85
N PRO A 129 -1.27 -1.01 23.14
CA PRO A 129 -1.75 -1.92 22.09
C PRO A 129 -2.88 -1.34 21.25
N ASP A 130 -3.84 -0.65 21.86
CA ASP A 130 -4.97 -0.06 21.13
C ASP A 130 -4.51 1.10 20.24
N ALA A 131 -3.57 1.93 20.71
CA ALA A 131 -2.95 2.96 19.89
C ALA A 131 -2.18 2.38 18.70
N TYR A 132 -1.43 1.29 18.90
CA TYR A 132 -0.72 0.61 17.83
C TYR A 132 -1.69 0.09 16.76
N ILE A 133 -2.78 -0.55 17.16
CA ILE A 133 -3.81 -1.06 16.24
C ILE A 133 -4.52 0.09 15.53
N PHE A 134 -4.85 1.18 16.24
CA PHE A 134 -5.48 2.37 15.68
C PHE A 134 -4.60 3.01 14.60
N VAL A 135 -3.34 3.32 14.94
CA VAL A 135 -2.41 4.01 14.05
C VAL A 135 -1.99 3.10 12.90
N GLY A 136 -1.74 1.82 13.18
CA GLY A 136 -1.45 0.83 12.15
C GLY A 136 -2.58 0.71 11.13
N SER A 137 -3.84 0.70 11.59
CA SER A 137 -5.02 0.72 10.72
C SER A 137 -5.08 2.00 9.86
N ALA A 138 -4.75 3.16 10.44
CA ALA A 138 -4.69 4.43 9.72
C ALA A 138 -3.63 4.39 8.60
N VAL A 139 -2.42 3.97 8.94
CA VAL A 139 -1.27 3.87 8.03
C VAL A 139 -1.55 2.86 6.93
N ALA A 140 -2.14 1.71 7.26
CA ALA A 140 -2.52 0.69 6.29
C ALA A 140 -3.60 1.22 5.32
N THR A 141 -4.67 1.83 5.83
CA THR A 141 -5.75 2.38 4.99
C THR A 141 -5.24 3.51 4.09
N TYR A 142 -4.36 4.37 4.60
CA TYR A 142 -3.69 5.39 3.81
C TYR A 142 -2.83 4.78 2.68
N ALA A 143 -2.00 3.79 3.01
CA ALA A 143 -1.15 3.10 2.03
C ALA A 143 -1.98 2.35 0.97
N GLN A 144 -3.12 1.77 1.34
CA GLN A 144 -4.10 1.18 0.44
C GLN A 144 -4.67 2.23 -0.52
N GLY A 145 -5.05 3.41 -0.03
CA GLY A 145 -5.54 4.50 -0.87
C GLY A 145 -4.51 4.96 -1.90
N ARG A 146 -3.21 4.85 -1.59
CA ARG A 146 -2.14 5.08 -2.57
C ARG A 146 -1.80 3.90 -3.47
N ALA A 147 -2.56 2.80 -3.40
CA ALA A 147 -2.30 1.56 -4.12
C ALA A 147 -0.89 1.00 -3.92
N LEU A 148 -0.34 1.16 -2.70
CA LEU A 148 0.92 0.49 -2.36
C LEU A 148 0.66 -0.99 -2.07
N THR A 149 1.63 -1.87 -2.27
CA THR A 149 1.51 -3.27 -1.80
C THR A 149 1.78 -3.40 -0.30
N ASP A 150 2.49 -2.43 0.27
CA ASP A 150 3.05 -2.49 1.63
C ASP A 150 1.98 -2.32 2.71
N PHE A 151 0.78 -1.82 2.38
CA PHE A 151 -0.33 -1.79 3.35
C PHE A 151 -0.70 -3.17 3.87
N TRP A 152 -0.57 -4.22 3.06
CA TRP A 152 -0.78 -5.59 3.51
C TRP A 152 0.22 -5.96 4.62
N LEU A 153 1.49 -5.52 4.50
CA LEU A 153 2.50 -5.76 5.53
C LEU A 153 2.17 -5.02 6.82
N VAL A 154 1.62 -3.82 6.72
CA VAL A 154 1.13 -3.06 7.88
C VAL A 154 -0.04 -3.79 8.54
N TRP A 155 -0.99 -4.33 7.77
CA TRP A 155 -2.08 -5.15 8.31
C TRP A 155 -1.58 -6.43 9.00
N ILE A 156 -0.60 -7.13 8.42
CA ILE A 156 0.04 -8.29 9.09
C ILE A 156 0.62 -7.86 10.43
N ALA A 157 1.34 -6.74 10.47
CA ALA A 157 1.94 -6.24 11.71
C ALA A 157 0.87 -5.91 12.79
N VAL A 158 -0.24 -5.31 12.38
CA VAL A 158 -1.40 -5.05 13.25
C VAL A 158 -2.01 -6.36 13.75
N ASP A 159 -2.25 -7.33 12.88
CA ASP A 159 -2.86 -8.61 13.24
C ASP A 159 -1.97 -9.44 14.18
N LEU A 160 -0.65 -9.36 14.03
CA LEU A 160 0.30 -10.02 14.94
C LEU A 160 0.24 -9.51 16.38
N VAL A 161 -0.28 -8.30 16.60
CA VAL A 161 -0.55 -7.76 17.94
C VAL A 161 -2.01 -8.00 18.33
N GLY A 162 -2.94 -7.76 17.40
CA GLY A 162 -4.38 -7.87 17.64
C GLY A 162 -4.84 -9.29 17.96
N VAL A 163 -4.33 -10.31 17.26
CA VAL A 163 -4.71 -11.71 17.48
C VAL A 163 -4.30 -12.20 18.87
N PRO A 164 -3.02 -12.11 19.29
CA PRO A 164 -2.63 -12.52 20.65
C PRO A 164 -3.33 -11.69 21.73
N LEU A 165 -3.52 -10.39 21.53
CA LEU A 165 -4.23 -9.53 22.48
C LEU A 165 -5.67 -10.00 22.69
N ALA A 166 -6.39 -10.34 21.62
CA ALA A 166 -7.77 -10.83 21.73
C ALA A 166 -7.86 -12.15 22.52
N PHE A 167 -6.96 -13.10 22.26
CA PHE A 167 -6.91 -14.36 23.01
C PHE A 167 -6.48 -14.16 24.47
N ALA A 168 -5.50 -13.30 24.73
CA ALA A 168 -5.05 -12.97 26.09
C ALA A 168 -6.17 -12.29 26.90
N SER A 169 -7.04 -11.51 26.26
CA SER A 169 -8.24 -10.92 26.87
C SER A 169 -9.42 -11.88 26.99
N GLY A 170 -9.25 -13.17 26.65
CA GLY A 170 -10.30 -14.19 26.72
C GLY A 170 -11.37 -14.06 25.63
N LEU A 171 -11.18 -13.21 24.61
CA LEU A 171 -12.11 -12.97 23.51
C LEU A 171 -11.86 -13.96 22.37
N VAL A 172 -12.22 -15.23 22.58
CA VAL A 172 -11.94 -16.33 21.64
C VAL A 172 -12.58 -16.09 20.28
N VAL A 173 -13.84 -15.63 20.26
CA VAL A 173 -14.56 -15.36 19.00
C VAL A 173 -13.88 -14.24 18.21
N SER A 174 -13.53 -13.13 18.88
CA SER A 174 -12.82 -12.01 18.24
C SER A 174 -11.43 -12.42 17.75
N GLY A 175 -10.70 -13.21 18.55
CA GLY A 175 -9.39 -13.75 18.17
C GLY A 175 -9.47 -14.63 16.92
N ALA A 176 -10.50 -15.47 16.81
CA ALA A 176 -10.75 -16.27 15.61
C ALA A 176 -11.04 -15.40 14.38
N VAL A 177 -11.88 -14.37 14.51
CA VAL A 177 -12.17 -13.43 13.41
C VAL A 177 -10.92 -12.68 12.97
N TYR A 178 -10.09 -12.20 13.90
CA TYR A 178 -8.80 -11.58 13.59
C TYR A 178 -7.84 -12.57 12.90
N GLY A 179 -7.88 -13.85 13.27
CA GLY A 179 -7.16 -14.91 12.56
C GLY A 179 -7.61 -15.05 11.10
N VAL A 180 -8.92 -14.95 10.82
CA VAL A 180 -9.45 -14.94 9.44
C VAL A 180 -8.95 -13.70 8.68
N PHE A 181 -8.96 -12.52 9.30
CA PHE A 181 -8.39 -11.31 8.70
C PHE A 181 -6.93 -11.50 8.32
N LEU A 182 -6.11 -12.06 9.21
CA LEU A 182 -4.70 -12.35 8.94
C LEU A 182 -4.52 -13.24 7.71
N VAL A 183 -5.32 -14.31 7.57
CA VAL A 183 -5.29 -15.19 6.39
C VAL A 183 -5.66 -14.40 5.12
N MET A 184 -6.72 -13.59 5.17
CA MET A 184 -7.13 -12.78 4.01
C MET A 184 -6.05 -11.77 3.60
N VAL A 185 -5.41 -11.13 4.57
CA VAL A 185 -4.30 -10.19 4.36
C VAL A 185 -3.12 -10.88 3.69
N LEU A 186 -2.75 -12.09 4.12
CA LEU A 186 -1.69 -12.89 3.48
C LEU A 186 -2.04 -13.24 2.02
N VAL A 187 -3.30 -13.61 1.77
CA VAL A 187 -3.79 -13.89 0.41
C VAL A 187 -3.74 -12.63 -0.46
N GLY A 188 -4.22 -11.50 0.06
CA GLY A 188 -4.21 -10.21 -0.62
C GLY A 188 -2.81 -9.74 -0.97
N TYR A 189 -1.87 -9.86 -0.02
CA TYR A 189 -0.46 -9.54 -0.25
C TYR A 189 0.12 -10.35 -1.41
N ARG A 190 -0.11 -11.66 -1.41
CA ARG A 190 0.39 -12.57 -2.44
C ARG A 190 -0.20 -12.22 -3.82
N ASP A 191 -1.50 -11.95 -3.89
CA ASP A 191 -2.18 -11.67 -5.16
C ASP A 191 -1.71 -10.34 -5.76
N TRP A 192 -1.66 -9.27 -4.96
CA TRP A 192 -1.17 -7.96 -5.39
C TRP A 192 0.29 -8.02 -5.85
N LEU A 193 1.15 -8.74 -5.11
CA LEU A 193 2.56 -8.87 -5.46
C LEU A 193 2.76 -9.70 -6.74
N ARG A 194 1.96 -10.75 -6.95
CA ARG A 194 1.98 -11.55 -8.17
C ARG A 194 1.59 -10.73 -9.39
N GLN A 195 0.49 -9.98 -9.30
CA GLN A 195 0.00 -9.14 -10.39
C GLN A 195 0.98 -8.00 -10.72
N TYR A 196 1.53 -7.33 -9.71
CA TYR A 196 2.57 -6.32 -9.93
C TYR A 196 3.79 -6.88 -10.67
N ARG A 197 4.26 -8.07 -10.29
CA ARG A 197 5.39 -8.73 -10.96
C ARG A 197 5.05 -9.17 -12.39
N ALA A 198 3.81 -9.54 -12.67
CA ALA A 198 3.36 -9.92 -14.01
C ALA A 198 3.39 -8.71 -14.96
N HIS A 199 2.73 -7.60 -14.59
CA HIS A 199 2.71 -6.36 -15.39
C HIS A 199 4.13 -5.82 -15.67
N ARG A 200 5.03 -5.86 -14.68
CA ARG A 200 6.43 -5.45 -14.90
C ARG A 200 7.18 -6.30 -15.93
N ARG A 201 6.86 -7.59 -16.05
CA ARG A 201 7.50 -8.48 -17.03
C ARG A 201 6.99 -8.20 -18.43
N GLU A 202 5.69 -7.94 -18.56
CA GLU A 202 5.05 -7.53 -19.80
C GLU A 202 5.65 -6.21 -20.31
N ASP A 203 5.81 -5.21 -19.45
CA ASP A 203 6.44 -3.93 -19.82
C ASP A 203 7.91 -4.07 -20.24
N ALA A 204 8.65 -5.02 -19.67
CA ALA A 204 10.06 -5.25 -19.98
C ALA A 204 10.31 -6.09 -21.26
N GLY A 205 9.31 -6.87 -21.71
CA GLY A 205 9.40 -7.75 -22.88
C GLY A 205 9.63 -7.02 -24.22
N PRO A 206 8.87 -5.95 -24.54
CA PRO A 206 9.07 -5.15 -25.75
C PRO A 206 10.44 -4.48 -25.80
N ALA A 207 10.92 -3.95 -24.67
CA ALA A 207 12.22 -3.28 -24.58
C ALA A 207 13.39 -4.25 -24.78
N ARG A 208 13.32 -5.46 -24.22
CA ARG A 208 14.33 -6.52 -24.46
C ARG A 208 14.33 -7.01 -25.90
N SER A 209 13.15 -7.23 -26.46
CA SER A 209 13.01 -7.69 -27.86
C SER A 209 13.48 -6.65 -28.88
N ALA A 210 13.44 -5.36 -28.54
CA ALA A 210 14.00 -4.30 -29.37
C ALA A 210 15.53 -4.20 -29.23
N ALA A 211 16.06 -4.33 -28.01
CA ALA A 211 17.50 -4.34 -27.76
C ALA A 211 18.22 -5.56 -28.37
N GLU A 212 17.56 -6.72 -28.37
CA GLU A 212 18.09 -7.97 -28.95
C GLU A 212 18.03 -7.98 -30.49
N ARG A 213 17.17 -7.16 -31.09
CA ARG A 213 17.09 -6.96 -32.56
C ARG A 213 18.01 -5.84 -33.07
N ALA A 214 18.68 -5.11 -32.20
CA ALA A 214 19.66 -4.12 -32.62
C ALA A 214 20.91 -4.84 -33.16
N PRO A 215 21.40 -4.50 -34.38
CA PRO A 215 22.58 -5.16 -34.92
C PRO A 215 23.79 -4.86 -34.04
N VAL A 216 24.45 -5.92 -33.58
CA VAL A 216 25.75 -5.84 -32.89
C VAL A 216 26.78 -5.38 -33.91
N ASN A 217 26.92 -4.07 -34.08
CA ASN A 217 28.09 -3.48 -34.73
C ASN A 217 29.25 -3.56 -33.74
N GLY A 218 29.93 -4.70 -33.71
CA GLY A 218 31.22 -4.83 -33.03
C GLY A 218 32.27 -3.96 -33.74
N PRO A 219 33.24 -3.37 -33.02
CA PRO A 219 34.34 -2.67 -33.66
C PRO A 219 35.18 -3.69 -34.44
N GLU A 220 35.11 -3.66 -35.77
CA GLU A 220 36.03 -4.39 -36.65
C GLU A 220 37.46 -3.94 -36.33
N THR A 221 38.23 -4.83 -35.71
CA THR A 221 39.68 -4.73 -35.60
C THR A 221 40.30 -4.93 -36.98
N ARG A 222 40.38 -3.86 -37.78
CA ARG A 222 41.20 -3.88 -39.00
C ARG A 222 42.68 -3.89 -38.63
N GLY A 223 43.26 -5.08 -38.57
CA GLY A 223 44.69 -5.27 -38.71
C GLY A 223 45.15 -4.83 -40.09
N ALA A 224 46.02 -3.82 -40.15
CA ALA A 224 46.76 -3.46 -41.34
C ALA A 224 48.24 -3.45 -41.00
N GLY A 225 48.88 -4.59 -41.25
CA GLY A 225 50.33 -4.70 -41.32
C GLY A 225 50.83 -4.33 -42.72
N SER A 226 52.04 -3.77 -42.74
CA SER A 226 52.99 -3.72 -43.86
C SER A 226 52.66 -2.84 -45.08
N ALA A 227 53.45 -1.77 -45.28
CA ALA A 227 54.58 -1.81 -46.21
C ALA A 227 55.23 -0.42 -46.36
N ARG A 228 56.54 -0.37 -46.10
CA ARG A 228 57.47 0.68 -46.54
C ARG A 228 57.46 0.76 -48.07
N SER A 229 57.41 1.96 -48.62
CA SER A 229 58.07 2.28 -49.88
C SER A 229 58.44 3.77 -49.91
N ALA A 230 59.71 4.02 -50.18
CA ALA A 230 60.34 5.33 -50.25
C ALA A 230 60.40 5.84 -51.70
N ARG A 231 60.70 7.15 -51.84
CA ARG A 231 61.03 7.97 -53.03
C ARG A 231 59.89 8.95 -53.38
N ARG A 232 60.11 10.19 -53.85
CA ARG A 232 61.29 11.05 -54.09
C ARG A 232 60.70 12.35 -54.69
N GLY A 233 61.24 13.53 -54.37
CA GLY A 233 61.25 14.70 -55.27
C GLY A 233 60.21 15.81 -55.05
N GLU A 234 60.71 16.93 -54.49
CA GLU A 234 60.41 18.39 -54.61
C GLU A 234 59.56 18.93 -55.80
N PRO A 235 59.23 20.26 -55.89
CA PRO A 235 58.97 21.32 -54.88
C PRO A 235 57.72 22.23 -55.16
N VAL A 236 57.32 23.02 -54.14
CA VAL A 236 56.73 24.40 -54.01
C VAL A 236 56.63 25.28 -55.31
N PRO A 237 55.77 26.35 -55.50
CA PRO A 237 54.97 27.21 -54.57
C PRO A 237 53.56 27.75 -55.02
N GLN A 238 52.98 28.57 -54.11
CA GLN A 238 52.28 29.87 -54.32
C GLN A 238 50.76 29.94 -54.56
N GLY A 239 50.09 30.76 -53.73
CA GLY A 239 48.81 31.39 -54.05
C GLY A 239 47.86 31.63 -52.86
N ALA A 240 48.12 32.65 -52.03
CA ALA A 240 47.09 33.35 -51.25
C ALA A 240 46.57 34.53 -52.13
N PRO A 241 45.35 35.12 -51.94
CA PRO A 241 44.99 35.79 -50.68
C PRO A 241 43.49 35.77 -50.27
N ARG A 242 43.30 36.30 -49.06
CA ARG A 242 42.07 36.60 -48.30
C ARG A 242 41.11 37.56 -49.02
N MET A 243 39.81 37.38 -48.76
CA MET A 243 38.73 38.39 -48.69
C MET A 243 37.76 37.88 -47.60
N SER A 244 37.64 38.45 -46.40
CA SER A 244 37.08 39.74 -45.97
C SER A 244 35.59 39.94 -46.32
N GLY A 245 34.77 40.20 -45.29
CA GLY A 245 33.33 40.47 -45.34
C GLY A 245 32.62 39.76 -44.16
N GLU A 246 32.53 40.28 -42.94
CA GLU A 246 31.95 41.55 -42.46
C GLU A 246 30.40 41.56 -42.45
N GLN A 247 29.84 41.63 -41.22
CA GLN A 247 28.51 42.14 -40.81
C GLN A 247 27.27 41.35 -41.29
N ALA A 248 26.22 41.14 -40.49
CA ALA A 248 25.74 41.72 -39.23
C ALA A 248 24.92 40.67 -38.45
#